data_AF-A0A820PAW1-F1
#
_entry.id   AF-A0A820PAW1-F1
#
_cell.length_a   1.000
_cell.length_b   1.000
_cell.length_c   1.000
_cell.angle_alpha   90.00
_cell.angle_beta   90.00
_cell.angle_gamma   90.00
#
_symmetry.space_group_name_H-M   'P 1'
#
loop_
_entity.id
_entity.type
_entity.pdbx_description
1 polymer ?
#
loop_
_entity_poly.entity_id
_entity_poly.type
_entity_poly.pdbx_seq_one_letter_code
_entity_poly.pdbx_strand_id
1 'polypeptide(L)'
;YGLFFGMTGLSGNLIVLSVFYFGGISMSEESLTIGDLSSFLLYAFWVGVSISGIFSFHLELMKGVGASQAVWSILNENYNEKIALSGQKQRTIHGDPLTSALMLRDITFDSISFRYPTRQDALVLDNLTLRVPGGKVLAICGSS
;
A
#
# COMPACT_ATOMS: atom_id res chain seq x y z
N TYR A 1 24.65 11.90 -19.28
CA TYR A 1 23.32 12.51 -19.52
C TYR A 1 23.20 13.19 -20.89
N GLY A 2 24.13 14.05 -21.30
CA GLY A 2 24.03 14.76 -22.59
C GLY A 2 23.95 13.85 -23.83
N LEU A 3 24.70 12.75 -23.87
CA LEU A 3 24.71 11.80 -24.99
C LEU A 3 23.36 11.08 -25.19
N PHE A 4 22.63 10.78 -24.11
CA PHE A 4 21.29 10.18 -24.18
C PHE A 4 20.27 11.19 -24.72
N PHE A 5 20.20 12.39 -24.14
CA PHE A 5 19.31 13.45 -24.63
C PHE A 5 19.63 13.86 -26.08
N GLY A 6 20.92 13.88 -26.44
CA GLY A 6 21.37 14.13 -27.80
C GLY A 6 20.89 13.08 -28.79
N MET A 7 21.04 11.78 -28.47
CA MET A 7 20.55 10.70 -29.33
C MET A 7 19.03 10.67 -29.45
N THR A 8 18.30 10.89 -28.36
CA THR A 8 16.83 10.96 -28.39
C THR A 8 16.34 12.13 -29.25
N GLY A 9 16.97 13.30 -29.11
CA GLY A 9 16.69 14.47 -29.95
C GLY A 9 17.02 14.23 -31.42
N LEU A 10 18.17 13.62 -31.72
CA LEU A 10 18.57 13.26 -33.08
C LEU A 10 17.59 12.27 -33.70
N SER A 11 17.17 11.23 -32.97
CA SER A 11 16.17 10.25 -33.41
C SER A 11 14.84 10.92 -33.75
N GLY A 12 14.34 11.79 -32.88
CA GLY A 12 13.10 12.55 -33.14
C GLY A 12 13.19 13.38 -34.42
N ASN A 13 14.32 14.08 -34.63
CA ASN A 13 14.54 14.86 -35.85
C ASN A 13 14.65 13.97 -37.10
N LEU A 14 15.33 12.82 -37.02
CA LEU A 14 15.43 11.88 -38.13
C LEU A 14 14.08 11.28 -38.52
N ILE A 15 13.20 10.99 -37.55
CA ILE A 15 11.84 10.51 -37.82
C ILE A 15 11.07 11.56 -38.63
N VAL A 16 11.09 12.82 -38.20
CA VAL A 16 10.42 13.92 -38.90
C VAL A 16 11.00 14.11 -40.31
N LEU A 17 12.32 14.10 -40.47
CA LEU A 17 12.98 14.17 -41.78
C LEU A 17 12.60 13.01 -42.69
N SER A 18 12.48 11.80 -42.14
CA SER A 18 12.06 10.62 -42.91
C SER A 18 10.63 10.78 -43.44
N VAL A 19 9.72 11.29 -42.60
CA VAL A 19 8.34 11.58 -43.03
C VAL A 19 8.31 12.64 -44.14
N PHE A 20 9.09 13.71 -44.03
CA PHE A 20 9.18 14.72 -45.08
C PHE A 20 9.78 14.15 -46.38
N TYR A 21 10.79 13.29 -46.29
CA TYR A 21 11.43 12.69 -47.46
C TYR A 21 10.45 11.80 -48.22
N PHE A 22 9.83 10.83 -47.55
CA PHE A 22 8.87 9.93 -48.19
C PHE A 22 7.59 10.65 -48.61
N GLY A 23 7.05 11.53 -47.76
CA GLY A 23 5.88 12.33 -48.08
C GLY A 23 6.10 13.28 -49.26
N GLY A 24 7.31 13.84 -49.39
CA GLY A 24 7.70 14.68 -50.52
C GLY A 24 7.82 13.92 -51.84
N ILE A 25 8.39 12.71 -51.82
CA ILE A 25 8.45 11.84 -53.01
C ILE A 25 7.03 11.44 -53.43
N SER A 26 6.18 11.00 -52.50
CA SER A 26 4.79 10.63 -52.80
C SER A 26 3.94 11.80 -53.30
N MET A 27 4.25 13.03 -52.87
CA MET A 27 3.64 14.24 -53.41
C MET A 27 4.08 14.52 -54.86
N SER A 28 5.34 14.22 -55.19
CA SER A 28 5.86 14.34 -56.56
C SER A 28 5.28 13.31 -57.53
N GLU A 29 4.81 12.17 -57.04
CA GLU A 29 4.13 11.12 -57.82
C GLU A 29 2.62 11.36 -57.96
N GLU A 30 2.12 12.56 -57.60
CA GLU A 30 0.70 12.97 -57.62
C GLU A 30 -0.24 12.11 -56.75
N SER A 31 0.31 11.24 -55.89
CA SER A 31 -0.48 10.33 -55.04
C SER A 31 -1.02 10.99 -53.77
N LEU A 32 -0.42 12.09 -53.32
CA LEU A 32 -0.79 12.84 -52.13
C LEU A 32 -0.71 14.34 -52.39
N THR A 33 -1.67 15.11 -51.86
CA THR A 33 -1.61 16.57 -51.93
C THR A 33 -0.81 17.16 -50.76
N ILE A 34 -0.39 18.42 -50.89
CA ILE A 34 0.27 19.15 -49.80
C ILE A 34 -0.64 19.30 -48.56
N GLY A 35 -1.96 19.34 -48.80
CA GLY A 35 -2.99 19.34 -47.77
C GLY A 35 -3.05 18.03 -46.98
N ASP A 36 -2.90 16.90 -47.67
CA ASP A 36 -2.90 15.58 -47.03
C ASP A 36 -1.65 15.38 -46.16
N LEU A 37 -0.48 15.80 -46.64
CA LEU A 37 0.77 15.71 -45.87
C LEU A 37 0.75 16.61 -44.61
N SER A 38 0.26 17.84 -44.74
CA SER A 38 0.14 18.76 -43.60
C SER A 38 -0.87 18.26 -42.56
N SER A 39 -1.99 17.70 -43.01
CA SER A 39 -3.00 17.08 -42.14
C SER A 39 -2.41 15.87 -41.42
N PHE A 40 -1.66 15.02 -42.12
CA PHE A 40 -0.96 13.88 -41.53
C PHE A 40 0.03 14.32 -40.44
N LEU A 41 0.86 15.33 -40.69
CA LEU A 41 1.83 15.84 -39.71
C LEU A 41 1.14 16.40 -38.47
N LEU A 42 0.03 17.12 -38.65
CA LEU A 42 -0.76 17.64 -37.55
C LEU A 42 -1.33 16.49 -36.70
N TYR A 43 -1.92 15.47 -37.31
CA TYR A 43 -2.43 14.31 -36.57
C TYR A 43 -1.33 13.50 -35.91
N ALA A 44 -0.19 13.29 -36.57
CA ALA A 44 0.95 12.59 -36.00
C ALA A 44 1.50 13.33 -34.77
N PHE A 45 1.54 14.66 -34.80
CA PHE A 45 1.89 15.47 -33.63
C PHE A 45 0.89 15.26 -32.48
N TRP A 46 -0.42 15.31 -32.76
CA TRP A 46 -1.44 15.04 -31.76
C TRP A 46 -1.32 13.63 -31.16
N VAL A 47 -1.08 12.61 -31.98
CA VAL A 47 -0.85 11.24 -31.52
C VAL A 47 0.38 11.16 -30.60
N GLY A 48 1.46 11.88 -30.95
CA GLY A 48 2.65 11.98 -30.11
C GLY A 48 2.38 12.60 -28.73
N VAL A 49 1.55 13.64 -28.66
CA VAL A 49 1.12 14.22 -27.38
C VAL A 49 0.22 13.25 -26.61
N SER A 50 -0.73 12.61 -27.29
CA SER A 50 -1.66 11.65 -26.68
C SER A 50 -0.95 10.43 -26.09
N ILE A 51 0.06 9.88 -26.77
CA ILE A 51 0.76 8.69 -26.27
C ILE A 51 1.51 8.99 -24.98
N SER A 52 2.11 10.17 -24.86
CA SER A 52 2.73 10.64 -23.61
C SER A 52 1.71 10.75 -22.47
N GLY A 53 0.49 11.22 -22.78
CA GLY A 53 -0.61 11.27 -21.82
C GLY A 53 -1.04 9.88 -21.34
N ILE A 54 -1.20 8.93 -22.26
CA ILE A 54 -1.57 7.53 -21.94
C ILE A 54 -0.50 6.88 -21.07
N PHE A 55 0.79 7.06 -21.40
CA PHE A 55 1.89 6.55 -20.58
C PHE A 55 1.87 7.13 -19.17
N SER A 56 1.63 8.43 -19.04
CA SER A 56 1.55 9.09 -17.74
C SER A 56 0.39 8.56 -16.89
N PHE A 57 -0.79 8.40 -17.49
CA PHE A 57 -1.95 7.80 -16.85
C PHE A 57 -1.68 6.36 -16.40
N HIS A 58 -1.00 5.55 -17.21
CA HIS A 58 -0.63 4.18 -16.83
C HIS A 58 0.27 4.15 -15.59
N LEU A 59 1.24 5.08 -15.50
CA LEU A 59 2.09 5.20 -14.31
C LEU A 59 1.29 5.62 -13.07
N GLU A 60 0.33 6.54 -13.20
CA GLU A 60 -0.56 6.92 -12.10
C GLU A 60 -1.47 5.78 -11.65
N LEU A 61 -2.00 5.01 -12.60
CA LEU A 61 -2.82 3.84 -12.32
C LEU A 61 -2.01 2.80 -11.53
N MET A 62 -0.77 2.52 -11.91
CA MET A 62 0.12 1.62 -11.19
C MET A 62 0.42 2.11 -9.76
N LYS A 63 0.63 3.42 -9.57
CA LYS A 63 0.76 4.00 -8.22
C LYS A 63 -0.51 3.81 -7.39
N GLY A 64 -1.68 4.00 -8.01
CA GLY A 64 -2.99 3.78 -7.38
C GLY A 64 -3.21 2.34 -6.95
N VAL A 65 -2.84 1.36 -7.79
CA VAL A 65 -2.90 -0.07 -7.45
C VAL A 65 -2.01 -0.40 -6.26
N GLY A 66 -0.77 0.12 -6.23
CA GLY A 66 0.14 -0.07 -5.10
C GLY A 66 -0.40 0.52 -3.79
N ALA A 67 -0.96 1.73 -3.84
CA ALA A 67 -1.60 2.35 -2.68
C ALA A 67 -2.84 1.57 -2.20
N SER A 68 -3.65 1.07 -3.13
CA SER A 68 -4.83 0.26 -2.81
C SER A 68 -4.44 -1.06 -2.12
N GLN A 69 -3.34 -1.69 -2.52
CA GLN A 69 -2.81 -2.88 -1.83
C GLN A 69 -2.44 -2.60 -0.38
N ALA A 70 -1.85 -1.44 -0.08
CA ALA A 70 -1.52 -1.06 1.30
C ALA A 70 -2.78 -0.82 2.16
N VAL A 71 -3.84 -0.26 1.59
CA VAL A 71 -5.13 -0.12 2.28
C VAL A 71 -5.77 -1.49 2.47
N TRP A 72 -5.75 -2.33 1.43
CA TRP A 72 -6.29 -3.68 1.48
C TRP A 72 -5.57 -4.56 2.50
N SER A 73 -4.24 -4.42 2.62
CA SER A 73 -3.48 -5.18 3.61
C SER A 73 -3.91 -4.84 5.03
N ILE A 74 -4.20 -3.58 5.34
CA ILE A 74 -4.71 -3.17 6.66
C ILE A 74 -6.13 -3.68 6.87
N LEU A 75 -6.99 -3.56 5.86
CA LEU A 75 -8.39 -4.01 5.95
C LEU A 75 -8.50 -5.53 6.16
N ASN A 76 -7.63 -6.28 5.49
CA ASN A 76 -7.64 -7.73 5.44
C ASN A 76 -6.57 -8.36 6.35
N GLU A 77 -5.88 -7.54 7.16
CA GLU A 77 -5.04 -8.01 8.25
C GLU A 77 -5.97 -8.67 9.27
N ASN A 78 -6.01 -10.00 9.26
CA ASN A 78 -6.81 -10.77 10.19
C ASN A 78 -6.45 -10.32 11.61
N TYR A 79 -7.40 -9.73 12.33
CA TYR A 79 -7.32 -9.36 13.76
C TYR A 79 -7.07 -10.58 14.71
N ASN A 80 -6.69 -11.73 14.15
CA ASN A 80 -6.81 -13.05 14.76
C ASN A 80 -5.48 -13.74 15.13
N GLU A 81 -4.31 -13.07 15.08
CA GLU A 81 -3.04 -13.77 15.42
C GLU A 81 -2.47 -13.48 16.82
N LYS A 82 -3.01 -12.53 17.59
CA LYS A 82 -2.54 -12.33 19.00
C LYS A 82 -3.63 -12.23 20.07
N ILE A 83 -4.91 -12.22 19.69
CA ILE A 83 -6.04 -12.40 20.64
C ILE A 83 -6.67 -13.79 20.47
N ALA A 84 -6.07 -14.69 19.68
CA ALA A 84 -6.41 -16.11 19.71
C ALA A 84 -5.77 -16.74 20.94
N LEU A 85 -6.56 -16.74 22.01
CA LEU A 85 -6.38 -17.58 23.19
C LEU A 85 -5.91 -18.97 22.79
N SER A 86 -4.83 -19.42 23.43
CA SER A 86 -4.51 -20.84 23.55
C SER A 86 -5.78 -21.57 24.04
N GLY A 87 -6.47 -22.26 23.13
CA GLY A 87 -7.47 -23.27 23.44
C GLY A 87 -8.83 -22.86 24.02
N GLN A 88 -9.18 -21.58 24.18
CA GLN A 88 -10.50 -21.20 24.70
C GLN A 88 -11.46 -20.71 23.62
N LYS A 89 -12.37 -21.62 23.25
CA LYS A 89 -13.62 -21.38 22.53
C LYS A 89 -14.25 -20.07 23.06
N GLN A 90 -14.31 -19.05 22.21
CA GLN A 90 -14.96 -17.77 22.50
C GLN A 90 -16.41 -18.05 22.90
N ARG A 91 -16.67 -18.11 24.21
CA ARG A 91 -18.03 -18.12 24.73
C ARG A 91 -18.59 -16.73 24.45
N THR A 92 -19.39 -16.63 23.39
CA THR A 92 -20.33 -15.53 23.22
C THR A 92 -21.17 -15.43 24.48
N ILE A 93 -20.87 -14.42 25.30
CA ILE A 93 -21.67 -14.05 26.46
C ILE A 93 -22.92 -13.38 25.91
N HIS A 94 -23.98 -14.17 25.76
CA HIS A 94 -25.28 -13.67 25.38
C HIS A 94 -25.95 -13.10 26.64
N GLY A 95 -26.14 -11.79 26.68
CA GLY A 95 -27.35 -11.16 27.20
C GLY A 95 -27.68 -11.15 28.70
N ASP A 96 -26.87 -11.69 29.61
CA ASP A 96 -27.16 -11.61 31.05
C ASP A 96 -26.32 -10.52 31.76
N PRO A 97 -26.86 -9.82 32.78
CA PRO A 97 -26.13 -8.81 33.53
C PRO A 97 -25.06 -9.48 34.42
N LEU A 98 -23.92 -9.81 33.81
CA LEU A 98 -22.74 -10.43 34.42
C LEU A 98 -21.95 -9.49 35.34
N THR A 99 -22.45 -8.28 35.56
CA THR A 99 -21.75 -7.19 36.25
C THR A 99 -21.56 -7.45 37.74
N SER A 100 -22.45 -8.20 38.40
CA SER A 100 -22.33 -8.47 39.85
C SER A 100 -21.55 -9.74 40.18
N ALA A 101 -21.67 -10.80 39.36
CA ALA A 101 -21.03 -12.09 39.63
C ALA A 101 -19.51 -12.11 39.33
N LEU A 102 -19.04 -11.31 38.36
CA LEU A 102 -17.62 -11.23 38.05
C LEU A 102 -16.81 -10.44 39.09
N MET A 103 -17.43 -9.46 39.76
CA MET A 103 -16.73 -8.62 40.76
C MET A 103 -16.37 -9.36 42.06
N LEU A 104 -17.01 -10.51 42.32
CA LEU A 104 -16.76 -11.35 43.49
C LEU A 104 -15.81 -12.52 43.19
N ARG A 105 -15.25 -12.62 41.98
CA ARG A 105 -14.30 -13.69 41.63
C ARG A 105 -12.87 -13.30 41.96
N ASP A 106 -12.13 -14.27 42.47
CA ASP A 106 -10.68 -14.14 42.66
C ASP A 106 -9.97 -14.08 41.30
N ILE A 107 -9.05 -13.13 41.15
CA ILE A 107 -8.14 -13.02 40.01
C ILE A 107 -6.79 -13.58 40.46
N THR A 108 -6.27 -14.57 39.74
CA THR A 108 -4.96 -15.17 40.05
C THR A 108 -4.03 -15.07 38.84
N PHE A 109 -2.87 -14.47 39.08
CA PHE A 109 -1.70 -14.47 38.21
C PHE A 109 -0.78 -15.57 38.74
N ASP A 110 -0.35 -16.51 37.90
CA ASP A 110 0.49 -17.64 38.29
C ASP A 110 1.71 -17.74 37.38
N SER A 111 2.90 -17.51 37.95
CA SER A 111 4.19 -17.61 37.26
C SER A 111 4.26 -16.85 35.93
N ILE A 112 3.69 -15.64 35.89
CA ILE A 112 3.58 -14.89 34.65
C ILE A 112 4.88 -14.18 34.32
N SER A 113 5.37 -14.43 33.11
CA SER A 113 6.53 -13.74 32.52
C SER A 113 6.10 -12.99 31.27
N PHE A 114 6.47 -11.72 31.15
CA PHE A 114 6.03 -10.86 30.06
C PHE A 114 7.15 -9.97 29.51
N ARG A 115 7.25 -9.93 28.19
CA ARG A 115 8.16 -9.09 27.40
C ARG A 115 7.33 -8.33 26.37
N TYR A 116 7.59 -7.04 26.19
CA TYR A 116 6.96 -6.31 25.10
C TYR A 116 7.49 -6.82 23.75
N PRO A 117 6.62 -7.05 22.73
CA PRO A 117 7.06 -7.55 21.43
C PRO A 117 8.13 -6.70 20.75
N THR A 118 8.07 -5.38 20.94
CA THR A 118 9.01 -4.39 20.38
C THR A 118 10.34 -4.35 21.14
N ARG A 119 10.40 -4.88 22.37
CA ARG A 119 11.62 -4.92 23.20
C ARG A 119 11.73 -6.30 23.84
N GLN A 120 12.10 -7.28 23.04
CA GLN A 120 12.20 -8.67 23.49
C GLN A 120 13.34 -8.89 24.49
N ASP A 121 14.35 -8.03 24.53
CA ASP A 121 15.50 -8.21 25.42
C ASP A 121 15.21 -7.86 26.88
N ALA A 122 14.19 -7.03 27.13
CA ALA A 122 13.82 -6.60 28.47
C ALA A 122 12.63 -7.42 29.00
N LEU A 123 12.86 -8.20 30.04
CA LEU A 123 11.82 -8.89 30.81
C LEU A 123 11.19 -7.90 31.78
N VAL A 124 9.89 -7.62 31.62
CA VAL A 124 9.16 -6.63 32.43
C VAL A 124 8.48 -7.29 33.62
N LEU A 125 7.84 -8.43 33.38
CA LEU A 125 7.33 -9.30 34.45
C LEU A 125 8.17 -10.57 34.41
N ASP A 126 8.75 -10.96 35.54
CA ASP A 126 9.51 -12.19 35.70
C ASP A 126 8.85 -13.06 36.78
N ASN A 127 8.26 -14.18 36.36
CA ASN A 127 7.65 -15.18 37.25
C ASN A 127 6.73 -14.60 38.35
N LEU A 128 5.87 -13.64 38.00
CA LEU A 128 4.98 -12.98 38.97
C LEU A 128 3.79 -13.89 39.31
N THR A 129 3.65 -14.24 40.59
CA THR A 129 2.46 -14.89 41.15
C THR A 129 1.75 -13.94 42.12
N LEU A 130 0.50 -13.61 41.82
CA LEU A 130 -0.31 -12.66 42.59
C LEU A 130 -1.76 -13.12 42.63
N ARG A 131 -2.38 -13.10 43.81
CA ARG A 131 -3.80 -13.40 43.98
C ARG A 131 -4.54 -12.16 44.50
N VAL A 132 -5.57 -11.74 43.77
CA VAL A 132 -6.47 -10.65 44.13
C VAL A 132 -7.83 -11.24 44.50
N PRO A 133 -8.21 -11.24 45.79
CA PRO A 133 -9.50 -11.75 46.21
C PRO A 133 -10.65 -10.87 45.71
N GLY A 134 -11.79 -11.49 45.39
CA GLY A 134 -13.01 -10.77 44.97
C GLY A 134 -13.46 -9.72 46.01
N GLY A 135 -13.86 -8.54 45.54
CA GLY A 135 -14.33 -7.45 46.41
C GLY A 135 -13.28 -6.76 47.29
N LYS A 136 -11.98 -7.04 47.10
CA LYS A 136 -10.88 -6.36 47.82
C LYS A 136 -10.19 -5.33 46.92
N VAL A 137 -9.64 -4.28 47.54
CA VAL A 137 -8.78 -3.30 46.86
C VAL A 137 -7.32 -3.72 47.03
N LEU A 138 -6.61 -3.88 45.92
CA LEU A 138 -5.17 -4.11 45.90
C LEU A 138 -4.48 -2.86 45.32
N ALA A 139 -3.49 -2.33 46.05
CA ALA A 139 -2.59 -1.31 45.52
C ALA A 139 -1.30 -1.97 45.01
N ILE A 140 -0.90 -1.63 43.79
CA ILE A 140 0.39 -2.05 43.22
C ILE A 140 1.34 -0.87 43.38
N CYS A 141 2.42 -1.09 44.13
CA CYS A 141 3.49 -0.12 44.32
C CYS A 141 4.79 -0.72 43.80
N GLY A 142 5.58 0.06 43.07
CA GLY A 142 6.88 -0.35 42.55
C GLY A 142 7.85 0.82 42.53
N SER A 143 9.14 0.51 42.60
CA SER A 143 10.20 1.45 42.22
C SER A 143 10.30 1.49 40.69
N SER A 144 10.37 2.69 40.13
CA SER A 144 10.45 2.96 38.68
C SER A 144 11.58 2.22 37.98
#